data_AF-A0AAU3E3F2-F1
#
_entry.id   AF-A0AAU3E3F2-F1
#
_cell.length_a   1.000
_cell.length_b   1.000
_cell.length_c   1.000
_cell.angle_alpha   90.00
_cell.angle_beta   90.00
_cell.angle_gamma   90.00
#
_symmetry.space_group_name_H-M   'P 1'
#
loop_
_entity.id
_entity.type
_entity.pdbx_description
1 polymer ?
#
loop_
_entity_poly.entity_id
_entity_poly.type
_entity_poly.pdbx_seq_one_letter_code
_entity_poly.pdbx_strand_id
1 'polypeptide(L)'
;MDIEAGMAQISAAADRPVSISSANPNQYLAVPRGSTAERSGVRSYVAKLKGVHDRVSGAIHQWVLARHYELRFGAAVESAFAIVRSQVDGDISRVVPGAVKALSAAFENAASDNPEQWANAAAACRRLIKAVADALRPPGPPVGKREMTDEKYINRLADWILSRPTVGETQRDVIVSDLEFLGRRLAAFTDAGNKGVHAEVTKFEASRYITGTYLLLGDVLSLHAEGPVGDSEEAATPEEGENAGTS
;
A
#
# COMPACT_ATOMS: atom_id res chain seq x y z
N MET A 1 -7.77 48.13 -9.12
CA MET A 1 -7.16 48.74 -7.93
C MET A 1 -6.84 47.61 -6.99
N ASP A 2 -5.55 47.31 -6.82
CA ASP A 2 -5.11 46.22 -5.95
C ASP A 2 -5.40 46.55 -4.49
N ILE A 3 -5.44 45.52 -3.62
CA ILE A 3 -5.73 45.69 -2.19
C ILE A 3 -4.81 46.75 -1.56
N GLU A 4 -3.54 46.76 -1.96
CA GLU A 4 -2.53 47.72 -1.51
C GLU A 4 -2.83 49.15 -1.98
N ALA A 5 -3.22 49.32 -3.24
CA ALA A 5 -3.64 50.62 -3.78
C ALA A 5 -4.93 51.14 -3.13
N GLY A 6 -5.88 50.26 -2.81
CA GLY A 6 -7.10 50.61 -2.08
C GLY A 6 -6.83 50.99 -0.63
N MET A 7 -5.90 50.31 0.04
CA MET A 7 -5.46 50.69 1.39
C MET A 7 -4.72 52.03 1.40
N ALA A 8 -3.88 52.30 0.40
CA ALA A 8 -3.23 53.59 0.21
C ALA A 8 -4.25 54.71 -0.04
N GLN A 9 -5.28 54.47 -0.85
CA GLN A 9 -6.36 55.44 -1.07
C GLN A 9 -7.18 55.72 0.21
N ILE A 10 -7.48 54.70 1.03
CA ILE A 10 -8.15 54.89 2.32
C ILE A 10 -7.31 55.79 3.24
N SER A 11 -5.99 55.62 3.24
CA SER A 11 -5.07 56.46 4.01
C SER A 11 -5.00 57.89 3.46
N ALA A 12 -4.96 58.06 2.14
CA ALA A 12 -4.92 59.37 1.48
C ALA A 12 -6.23 60.15 1.64
N ALA A 13 -7.37 59.45 1.71
CA ALA A 13 -8.69 60.04 1.93
C ALA A 13 -8.97 60.34 3.42
N ALA A 14 -8.01 60.24 4.34
CA ALA A 14 -8.23 60.57 5.74
C ALA A 14 -8.61 62.05 5.93
N ASP A 15 -9.65 62.33 6.72
CA ASP A 15 -10.04 63.72 7.00
C ASP A 15 -8.91 64.43 7.76
N ARG A 16 -8.56 65.63 7.30
CA ARG A 16 -7.54 66.44 7.97
C ARG A 16 -8.11 66.94 9.31
N PRO A 17 -7.32 66.91 10.40
CA PRO A 17 -7.73 67.56 11.63
C PRO A 17 -7.80 69.06 11.38
N VAL A 18 -9.02 69.61 11.35
CA VAL A 18 -9.27 71.05 11.20
C VAL A 18 -9.73 71.62 12.53
N SER A 19 -9.02 72.63 13.02
CA SER A 19 -9.44 73.41 14.18
C SER A 19 -10.24 74.60 13.68
N ILE A 20 -11.49 74.70 14.10
CA ILE A 20 -12.42 75.75 13.68
C ILE A 20 -12.68 76.63 14.91
N SER A 21 -12.29 77.90 14.84
CA SER A 21 -12.51 78.89 15.91
C SER A 21 -13.08 80.17 15.30
N SER A 22 -14.12 80.72 15.94
CA SER A 22 -14.74 82.00 15.57
C SER A 22 -14.65 82.95 16.76
N ALA A 23 -14.23 84.19 16.52
CA ALA A 23 -14.33 85.27 17.51
C ALA A 23 -15.73 85.93 17.54
N ASN A 24 -16.63 85.54 16.63
CA ASN A 24 -17.99 86.06 16.52
C ASN A 24 -19.02 85.03 17.01
N PRO A 25 -19.74 85.30 18.12
CA PRO A 25 -20.72 84.38 18.71
C PRO A 25 -21.90 84.00 17.80
N ASN A 26 -22.23 84.87 16.83
CA ASN A 26 -23.39 84.68 15.95
C ASN A 26 -23.00 84.14 14.56
N GLN A 27 -21.73 83.79 14.33
CA GLN A 27 -21.25 83.30 13.04
C GLN A 27 -21.32 81.78 12.95
N TYR A 28 -22.06 81.28 11.96
CA TYR A 28 -22.05 79.86 11.61
C TYR A 28 -20.84 79.53 10.74
N LEU A 29 -19.98 78.62 11.18
CA LEU A 29 -18.87 78.10 10.39
C LEU A 29 -19.25 76.73 9.81
N ALA A 30 -19.36 76.66 8.49
CA ALA A 30 -19.61 75.42 7.80
C ALA A 30 -18.37 74.51 7.86
N VAL A 31 -18.51 73.34 8.46
CA VAL A 31 -17.47 72.31 8.49
C VAL A 31 -17.31 71.76 7.06
N PRO A 32 -16.07 71.59 6.55
CA PRO A 32 -15.87 70.93 5.26
C PRO A 32 -16.52 69.53 5.27
N ARG A 33 -17.22 69.17 4.19
CA ARG A 33 -17.76 67.81 4.05
C ARG A 33 -16.58 66.82 4.00
N GLY A 34 -16.54 65.88 4.95
CA GLY A 34 -15.53 64.83 5.01
C GLY A 34 -15.68 63.79 3.89
N SER A 35 -14.64 63.00 3.66
CA SER A 35 -14.53 61.99 2.59
C SER A 35 -15.22 60.66 2.94
N THR A 36 -16.13 60.64 3.90
CA THR A 36 -16.69 59.41 4.50
C THR A 36 -17.36 58.51 3.46
N ALA A 37 -18.06 59.07 2.48
CA ALA A 37 -18.69 58.32 1.40
C ALA A 37 -17.65 57.63 0.48
N GLU A 38 -16.58 58.35 0.11
CA GLU A 38 -15.48 57.80 -0.68
C GLU A 38 -14.76 56.68 0.08
N ARG A 39 -14.41 56.91 1.34
CA ARG A 39 -13.78 55.89 2.20
C ARG A 39 -14.66 54.66 2.39
N SER A 40 -15.97 54.83 2.55
CA SER A 40 -16.90 53.70 2.68
C SER A 40 -16.93 52.85 1.40
N GLY A 41 -16.96 53.48 0.23
CA GLY A 41 -16.90 52.78 -1.07
C GLY A 41 -15.59 51.98 -1.25
N VAL A 42 -14.45 52.62 -0.97
CA VAL A 42 -13.13 51.96 -1.09
C VAL A 42 -12.98 50.83 -0.06
N ARG A 43 -13.44 51.01 1.18
CA ARG A 43 -13.43 49.96 2.23
C ARG A 43 -14.24 48.74 1.82
N SER A 44 -15.46 48.93 1.31
CA SER A 44 -16.32 47.83 0.85
C SER A 44 -15.71 47.08 -0.32
N TYR A 45 -15.05 47.78 -1.24
CA TYR A 45 -14.35 47.18 -2.36
C TYR A 45 -13.12 46.37 -1.92
N VAL A 46 -12.27 46.93 -1.05
CA VAL A 46 -11.11 46.23 -0.48
C VAL A 46 -11.54 45.00 0.32
N ALA A 47 -12.62 45.09 1.10
CA ALA A 47 -13.17 43.95 1.83
C ALA A 47 -13.63 42.82 0.89
N LYS A 48 -14.29 43.17 -0.23
CA LYS A 48 -14.68 42.21 -1.27
C LYS A 48 -13.46 41.52 -1.88
N LEU A 49 -12.42 42.28 -2.23
CA LEU A 49 -11.19 41.71 -2.80
C LEU A 49 -10.46 40.80 -1.81
N LYS A 50 -10.34 41.19 -0.54
CA LYS A 50 -9.80 40.33 0.52
C LYS A 50 -10.61 39.06 0.69
N GLY A 51 -11.95 39.15 0.71
CA GLY A 51 -12.80 37.97 0.80
C GLY A 51 -12.65 37.00 -0.38
N VAL A 52 -12.43 37.52 -1.60
CA VAL A 52 -12.09 36.67 -2.76
C VAL A 52 -10.70 36.05 -2.61
N HIS A 53 -9.70 36.84 -2.22
CA HIS A 53 -8.33 36.37 -1.99
C HIS A 53 -8.29 35.25 -0.95
N ASP A 54 -8.93 35.44 0.20
CA ASP A 54 -8.93 34.46 1.29
C ASP A 54 -9.68 33.20 0.90
N ARG A 55 -10.77 33.33 0.12
CA ARG A 55 -11.48 32.18 -0.44
C ARG A 55 -10.63 31.38 -1.42
N VAL A 56 -9.93 32.06 -2.34
CA VAL A 56 -9.05 31.40 -3.32
C VAL A 56 -7.87 30.75 -2.62
N SER A 57 -7.21 31.46 -1.69
CA SER A 57 -6.08 30.94 -0.92
C SER A 57 -6.50 29.74 -0.06
N GLY A 58 -7.65 29.82 0.60
CA GLY A 58 -8.23 28.72 1.36
C GLY A 58 -8.53 27.50 0.49
N ALA A 59 -9.13 27.70 -0.68
CA ALA A 59 -9.44 26.62 -1.62
C ALA A 59 -8.17 25.93 -2.15
N ILE A 60 -7.14 26.72 -2.52
CA ILE A 60 -5.84 26.17 -2.97
C ILE A 60 -5.18 25.40 -1.83
N HIS A 61 -5.16 25.95 -0.61
CA HIS A 61 -4.56 25.28 0.54
C HIS A 61 -5.25 23.93 0.83
N GLN A 62 -6.58 23.90 0.83
CA GLN A 62 -7.35 22.67 1.01
C GLN A 62 -7.05 21.64 -0.08
N TRP A 63 -6.99 22.06 -1.34
CA TRP A 63 -6.66 21.17 -2.46
C TRP A 63 -5.24 20.60 -2.35
N VAL A 64 -4.24 21.45 -2.07
CA VAL A 64 -2.85 21.02 -1.88
C VAL A 64 -2.73 20.04 -0.71
N LEU A 65 -3.40 20.34 0.41
CA LEU A 65 -3.37 19.49 1.59
C LEU A 65 -4.02 18.11 1.30
N ALA A 66 -5.16 18.08 0.64
CA ALA A 66 -5.82 16.85 0.23
C ALA A 66 -4.92 16.00 -0.68
N ARG A 67 -4.30 16.62 -1.70
CA ARG A 67 -3.40 15.91 -2.62
C ARG A 67 -2.12 15.44 -1.94
N HIS A 68 -1.56 16.25 -1.02
CA HIS A 68 -0.39 15.87 -0.24
C HIS A 68 -0.65 14.59 0.55
N TYR A 69 -1.79 14.52 1.26
CA TYR A 69 -2.16 13.34 2.01
C TYR A 69 -2.38 12.14 1.11
N GLU A 70 -3.16 12.29 0.04
CA GLU A 70 -3.42 11.20 -0.92
C GLU A 70 -2.11 10.59 -1.47
N LEU A 71 -1.18 11.44 -1.92
CA LEU A 71 0.13 10.99 -2.43
C LEU A 71 1.00 10.37 -1.34
N ARG A 72 1.02 10.98 -0.14
CA ARG A 72 1.83 10.46 0.98
C ARG A 72 1.31 9.11 1.46
N PHE A 73 0.00 8.91 1.53
CA PHE A 73 -0.60 7.62 1.86
C PHE A 73 -0.31 6.59 0.77
N GLY A 74 -0.47 6.95 -0.51
CA GLY A 74 -0.13 6.06 -1.64
C GLY A 74 1.32 5.59 -1.59
N ALA A 75 2.27 6.52 -1.47
CA ALA A 75 3.69 6.21 -1.39
C ALA A 75 4.04 5.32 -0.18
N ALA A 76 3.40 5.53 0.97
CA ALA A 76 3.62 4.72 2.16
C ALA A 76 3.14 3.27 1.96
N VAL A 77 1.96 3.08 1.36
CA VAL A 77 1.40 1.74 1.07
C VAL A 77 2.24 1.00 0.03
N GLU A 78 2.62 1.69 -1.06
CA GLU A 78 3.50 1.14 -2.09
C GLU A 78 4.85 0.70 -1.51
N SER A 79 5.43 1.51 -0.61
CA SER A 79 6.70 1.19 0.05
C SER A 79 6.57 -0.04 0.95
N ALA A 80 5.50 -0.13 1.75
CA ALA A 80 5.28 -1.28 2.63
C ALA A 80 5.11 -2.58 1.84
N PHE A 81 4.30 -2.56 0.78
CA PHE A 81 4.12 -3.72 -0.08
C PHE A 81 5.41 -4.09 -0.83
N ALA A 82 6.19 -3.09 -1.29
CA ALA A 82 7.47 -3.34 -1.95
C ALA A 82 8.48 -4.05 -1.03
N ILE A 83 8.53 -3.69 0.26
CA ILE A 83 9.38 -4.36 1.25
C ILE A 83 8.97 -5.83 1.40
N VAL A 84 7.68 -6.08 1.67
CA VAL A 84 7.16 -7.46 1.81
C VAL A 84 7.42 -8.26 0.54
N ARG A 85 7.08 -7.71 -0.63
CA ARG A 85 7.29 -8.36 -1.93
C ARG A 85 8.75 -8.73 -2.15
N SER A 86 9.68 -7.81 -1.92
CA SER A 86 11.11 -8.05 -2.13
C SER A 86 11.66 -9.17 -1.24
N GLN A 87 11.22 -9.23 0.01
CA GLN A 87 11.62 -10.29 0.94
C GLN A 87 11.06 -11.64 0.48
N VAL A 88 9.75 -11.69 0.23
CA VAL A 88 9.04 -12.91 -0.18
C VAL A 88 9.55 -13.44 -1.52
N ASP A 89 9.84 -12.57 -2.49
CA ASP A 89 10.42 -12.97 -3.78
C ASP A 89 11.77 -13.66 -3.60
N GLY A 90 12.60 -13.14 -2.69
CA GLY A 90 13.88 -13.74 -2.34
C GLY A 90 13.71 -15.12 -1.70
N ASP A 91 12.79 -15.26 -0.77
CA ASP A 91 12.53 -16.53 -0.07
C ASP A 91 11.91 -17.57 -1.02
N ILE A 92 10.95 -17.17 -1.87
CA ILE A 92 10.37 -18.02 -2.90
C ILE A 92 11.45 -18.48 -3.88
N SER A 93 12.36 -17.60 -4.32
CA SER A 93 13.42 -17.99 -5.25
C SER A 93 14.38 -19.03 -4.67
N ARG A 94 14.57 -19.07 -3.34
CA ARG A 94 15.39 -20.10 -2.68
C ARG A 94 14.65 -21.43 -2.57
N VAL A 95 13.36 -21.41 -2.18
CA VAL A 95 12.58 -22.62 -1.94
C VAL A 95 12.04 -23.25 -3.22
N VAL A 96 11.64 -22.43 -4.19
CA VAL A 96 11.08 -22.86 -5.48
C VAL A 96 11.77 -22.13 -6.63
N PRO A 97 12.98 -22.57 -7.04
CA PRO A 97 13.70 -21.97 -8.15
C PRO A 97 12.85 -21.92 -9.43
N GLY A 98 12.74 -20.73 -10.04
CA GLY A 98 11.94 -20.52 -11.26
C GLY A 98 10.47 -20.13 -11.04
N ALA A 99 9.94 -20.19 -9.82
CA ALA A 99 8.58 -19.73 -9.52
C ALA A 99 8.38 -18.21 -9.73
N VAL A 100 9.46 -17.42 -9.58
CA VAL A 100 9.46 -15.96 -9.76
C VAL A 100 8.93 -15.55 -11.15
N LYS A 101 9.27 -16.30 -12.20
CA LYS A 101 8.80 -15.99 -13.56
C LYS A 101 7.29 -16.25 -13.73
N ALA A 102 6.79 -17.33 -13.14
CA ALA A 102 5.36 -17.64 -13.13
C ALA A 102 4.56 -16.63 -12.28
N LEU A 103 5.19 -16.10 -11.23
CA LEU A 103 4.68 -15.03 -10.38
C LEU A 103 4.53 -13.70 -11.13
N SER A 104 5.54 -13.27 -11.89
CA SER A 104 5.44 -12.05 -12.70
C SER A 104 4.26 -12.10 -13.67
N ALA A 105 4.05 -13.25 -14.34
CA ALA A 105 2.90 -13.45 -15.22
C ALA A 105 1.56 -13.40 -14.46
N ALA A 106 1.51 -13.87 -13.20
CA ALA A 106 0.31 -13.77 -12.37
C ALA A 106 -0.04 -12.31 -12.05
N PHE A 107 0.96 -11.47 -11.76
CA PHE A 107 0.77 -10.03 -11.54
C PHE A 107 0.24 -9.33 -12.78
N GLU A 108 0.84 -9.58 -13.94
CA GLU A 108 0.39 -9.01 -15.22
C GLU A 108 -1.08 -9.37 -15.48
N ASN A 109 -1.44 -10.64 -15.24
CA ASN A 109 -2.80 -11.11 -15.39
C ASN A 109 -3.80 -10.40 -14.45
N ALA A 110 -3.44 -10.16 -13.18
CA ALA A 110 -4.31 -9.43 -12.25
C ALA A 110 -4.38 -7.91 -12.52
N ALA A 111 -3.31 -7.33 -13.07
CA ALA A 111 -3.26 -5.92 -13.43
C ALA A 111 -4.01 -5.60 -14.72
N SER A 112 -4.29 -6.62 -15.54
CA SER A 112 -5.03 -6.50 -16.79
C SER A 112 -6.47 -6.01 -16.58
N ASP A 113 -7.12 -5.63 -17.68
CA ASP A 113 -8.54 -5.31 -17.72
C ASP A 113 -9.38 -6.45 -18.34
N ASN A 114 -8.83 -7.68 -18.35
CA ASN A 114 -9.50 -8.86 -18.91
C ASN A 114 -9.93 -9.83 -17.78
N PRO A 115 -11.23 -10.09 -17.62
CA PRO A 115 -11.76 -11.05 -16.63
C PRO A 115 -11.17 -12.46 -16.70
N GLU A 116 -10.85 -12.97 -17.90
CA GLU A 116 -10.23 -14.28 -18.05
C GLU A 116 -8.83 -14.32 -17.44
N GLN A 117 -8.08 -13.22 -17.56
CA GLN A 117 -6.75 -13.11 -16.95
C GLN A 117 -6.84 -13.04 -15.43
N TRP A 118 -7.89 -12.44 -14.86
CA TRP A 118 -8.10 -12.43 -13.41
C TRP A 118 -8.30 -13.84 -12.83
N ALA A 119 -9.07 -14.70 -13.49
CA ALA A 119 -9.20 -16.10 -13.10
C ALA A 119 -7.87 -16.86 -13.22
N ASN A 120 -7.10 -16.58 -14.27
CA ASN A 120 -5.76 -17.13 -14.46
C ASN A 120 -4.77 -16.71 -13.36
N ALA A 121 -4.90 -15.48 -12.84
CA ALA A 121 -4.11 -15.01 -11.70
C ALA A 121 -4.41 -15.81 -10.43
N ALA A 122 -5.68 -16.05 -10.10
CA ALA A 122 -6.06 -16.88 -8.95
C ALA A 122 -5.54 -18.33 -9.09
N ALA A 123 -5.61 -18.89 -10.29
CA ALA A 123 -5.04 -20.21 -10.58
C ALA A 123 -3.50 -20.23 -10.40
N ALA A 124 -2.83 -19.14 -10.78
CA ALA A 124 -1.38 -19.01 -10.58
C ALA A 124 -1.00 -18.94 -9.09
N CYS A 125 -1.73 -18.18 -8.27
CA CYS A 125 -1.54 -18.16 -6.82
C CYS A 125 -1.67 -19.57 -6.21
N ARG A 126 -2.68 -20.33 -6.63
CA ARG A 126 -2.87 -21.72 -6.18
C ARG A 126 -1.68 -22.61 -6.56
N ARG A 127 -1.20 -22.52 -7.80
CA ARG A 127 -0.03 -23.28 -8.27
C ARG A 127 1.22 -22.93 -7.47
N LEU A 128 1.40 -21.66 -7.13
CA LEU A 128 2.53 -21.22 -6.32
C LEU A 128 2.48 -21.78 -4.89
N ILE A 129 1.33 -21.69 -4.21
CA ILE A 129 1.16 -22.27 -2.87
C ILE A 129 1.42 -23.78 -2.91
N LYS A 130 0.93 -24.47 -3.95
CA LYS A 130 1.23 -25.90 -4.16
C LYS A 130 2.73 -26.14 -4.34
N ALA A 131 3.42 -25.36 -5.17
CA ALA A 131 4.85 -25.53 -5.40
C ALA A 131 5.68 -25.33 -4.11
N VAL A 132 5.31 -24.35 -3.29
CA VAL A 132 5.92 -24.17 -1.95
C VAL A 132 5.61 -25.36 -1.05
N ALA A 133 4.38 -25.87 -1.06
CA ALA A 133 4.04 -27.08 -0.32
C ALA A 133 4.83 -28.30 -0.81
N ASP A 134 5.05 -28.46 -2.12
CA ASP A 134 5.85 -29.54 -2.69
C ASP A 134 7.31 -29.49 -2.24
N ALA A 135 7.88 -28.28 -2.11
CA ALA A 135 9.24 -28.09 -1.63
C ALA A 135 9.38 -28.33 -0.11
N LEU A 136 8.43 -27.83 0.69
CA LEU A 136 8.51 -27.88 2.16
C LEU A 136 7.99 -29.20 2.74
N ARG A 137 6.95 -29.77 2.12
CA ARG A 137 6.35 -31.05 2.52
C ARG A 137 5.86 -31.83 1.29
N PRO A 138 6.74 -32.64 0.69
CA PRO A 138 6.40 -33.47 -0.45
C PRO A 138 5.21 -34.40 -0.17
N PRO A 139 4.50 -34.86 -1.21
CA PRO A 139 3.42 -35.84 -1.05
C PRO A 139 3.91 -37.11 -0.36
N GLY A 140 3.07 -37.69 0.50
CA GLY A 140 3.48 -38.81 1.34
C GLY A 140 2.32 -39.52 2.04
N PRO A 141 2.63 -40.40 3.01
CA PRO A 141 1.62 -41.13 3.76
C PRO A 141 0.72 -40.17 4.57
N PRO A 142 -0.52 -40.59 4.86
CA PRO A 142 -1.44 -39.78 5.66
C PRO A 142 -0.89 -39.57 7.09
N VAL A 143 -1.15 -38.38 7.64
CA VAL A 143 -0.85 -38.06 9.04
C VAL A 143 -2.17 -38.01 9.81
N GLY A 144 -2.36 -38.98 10.70
CA GLY A 144 -3.65 -39.17 11.39
C GLY A 144 -4.77 -39.43 10.38
N LYS A 145 -5.78 -38.54 10.33
CA LYS A 145 -6.91 -38.62 9.39
C LYS A 145 -6.73 -37.77 8.12
N ARG A 146 -5.62 -37.03 8.01
CA ARG A 146 -5.40 -36.09 6.90
C ARG A 146 -4.60 -36.78 5.80
N GLU A 147 -5.18 -36.81 4.60
CA GLU A 147 -4.49 -37.23 3.38
C GLU A 147 -3.39 -36.22 3.02
N MET A 148 -2.22 -36.74 2.63
CA MET A 148 -1.04 -35.97 2.23
C MET A 148 -0.68 -36.23 0.77
N THR A 149 -1.69 -36.42 -0.09
CA THR A 149 -1.48 -36.59 -1.53
C THR A 149 -1.09 -35.28 -2.22
N ASP A 150 -0.69 -35.37 -3.49
CA ASP A 150 -0.29 -34.21 -4.30
C ASP A 150 -1.37 -33.11 -4.32
N GLU A 151 -2.63 -33.51 -4.51
CA GLU A 151 -3.79 -32.62 -4.55
C GLU A 151 -4.08 -31.95 -3.20
N LYS A 152 -3.67 -32.56 -2.08
CA LYS A 152 -3.93 -32.07 -0.72
C LYS A 152 -2.81 -31.15 -0.22
N TYR A 153 -2.33 -30.25 -1.08
CA TYR A 153 -1.24 -29.32 -0.77
C TYR A 153 -1.53 -28.40 0.44
N ILE A 154 -2.80 -28.04 0.69
CA ILE A 154 -3.22 -27.29 1.89
C ILE A 154 -2.93 -28.12 3.16
N ASN A 155 -3.33 -29.39 3.17
CA ASN A 155 -3.09 -30.27 4.32
C ASN A 155 -1.59 -30.45 4.58
N ARG A 156 -0.81 -30.62 3.51
CA ARG A 156 0.64 -30.80 3.59
C ARG A 156 1.33 -29.57 4.17
N LEU A 157 0.97 -28.39 3.70
CA LEU A 157 1.55 -27.16 4.19
C LEU A 157 1.10 -26.85 5.63
N ALA A 158 -0.17 -27.13 5.97
CA ALA A 158 -0.65 -27.03 7.35
C ALA A 158 0.11 -27.95 8.30
N ASP A 159 0.34 -29.22 7.90
CA ASP A 159 1.14 -30.16 8.68
C ASP A 159 2.58 -29.67 8.87
N TRP A 160 3.19 -29.11 7.81
CA TRP A 160 4.52 -28.52 7.89
C TRP A 160 4.59 -27.34 8.89
N ILE A 161 3.61 -26.42 8.83
CA ILE A 161 3.53 -25.28 9.76
C ILE A 161 3.40 -25.77 11.21
N LEU A 162 2.48 -26.71 11.47
CA LEU A 162 2.25 -27.27 12.81
C LEU A 162 3.46 -28.07 13.34
N SER A 163 4.32 -28.56 12.44
CA SER A 163 5.53 -29.29 12.83
C SER A 163 6.71 -28.39 13.24
N ARG A 164 6.57 -27.05 13.25
CA ARG A 164 7.63 -26.12 13.67
C ARG A 164 7.63 -25.97 15.20
N PRO A 165 8.62 -26.52 15.94
CA PRO A 165 8.59 -26.51 17.41
C PRO A 165 9.07 -25.18 18.02
N THR A 166 9.80 -24.37 17.25
CA THR A 166 10.36 -23.07 17.67
C THR A 166 9.32 -21.95 17.67
N VAL A 167 8.16 -22.19 17.06
CA VAL A 167 7.11 -21.19 16.83
C VAL A 167 5.95 -21.46 17.78
N GLY A 168 5.40 -20.40 18.39
CA GLY A 168 4.26 -20.51 19.31
C GLY A 168 3.04 -21.16 18.65
N GLU A 169 2.29 -21.95 19.42
CA GLU A 169 1.06 -22.64 18.96
C GLU A 169 0.06 -21.66 18.31
N THR A 170 -0.24 -20.55 19.00
CA THR A 170 -1.16 -19.53 18.48
C THR A 170 -0.72 -18.96 17.13
N GLN A 171 0.57 -18.71 16.94
CA GLN A 171 1.09 -18.18 15.67
C GLN A 171 0.94 -19.22 14.55
N ARG A 172 1.25 -20.49 14.83
CA ARG A 172 1.05 -21.58 13.86
C ARG A 172 -0.44 -21.73 13.48
N ASP A 173 -1.34 -21.66 14.45
CA ASP A 173 -2.78 -21.77 14.22
C ASP A 173 -3.34 -20.63 13.36
N VAL A 174 -2.87 -19.39 13.59
CA VAL A 174 -3.24 -18.23 12.78
C VAL A 174 -2.83 -18.44 11.32
N ILE A 175 -1.57 -18.82 11.08
CA ILE A 175 -1.05 -19.05 9.71
C ILE A 175 -1.80 -20.21 9.03
N VAL A 176 -2.12 -21.28 9.76
CA VAL A 176 -2.93 -22.40 9.22
C VAL A 176 -4.35 -21.94 8.87
N SER A 177 -4.99 -21.15 9.73
CA SER A 177 -6.32 -20.60 9.44
C SER A 177 -6.32 -19.73 8.17
N ASP A 178 -5.30 -18.87 8.02
CA ASP A 178 -5.15 -18.02 6.83
C ASP A 178 -4.90 -18.84 5.57
N LEU A 179 -4.06 -19.88 5.66
CA LEU A 179 -3.83 -20.85 4.58
C LEU A 179 -5.13 -21.52 4.14
N GLU A 180 -5.91 -22.05 5.09
CA GLU A 180 -7.16 -22.75 4.78
C GLU A 180 -8.22 -21.80 4.22
N PHE A 181 -8.32 -20.57 4.74
CA PHE A 181 -9.23 -19.56 4.24
C PHE A 181 -8.86 -19.12 2.83
N LEU A 182 -7.62 -18.74 2.59
CA LEU A 182 -7.15 -18.28 1.28
C LEU A 182 -7.24 -19.41 0.25
N GLY A 183 -6.85 -20.63 0.63
CA GLY A 183 -6.93 -21.82 -0.23
C GLY A 183 -8.36 -22.11 -0.70
N ARG A 184 -9.34 -22.08 0.23
CA ARG A 184 -10.76 -22.24 -0.13
C ARG A 184 -11.26 -21.14 -1.07
N ARG A 185 -10.87 -19.90 -0.84
CA ARG A 185 -11.27 -18.77 -1.70
C ARG A 185 -10.68 -18.88 -3.10
N LEU A 186 -9.39 -19.17 -3.21
CA LEU A 186 -8.74 -19.38 -4.50
C LEU A 186 -9.42 -20.51 -5.28
N ALA A 187 -9.74 -21.64 -4.63
CA ALA A 187 -10.44 -22.75 -5.26
C ALA A 187 -11.83 -22.36 -5.77
N ALA A 188 -12.63 -21.68 -4.94
CA ALA A 188 -13.96 -21.21 -5.34
C ALA A 188 -13.91 -20.26 -6.54
N PHE A 189 -12.89 -19.40 -6.61
CA PHE A 189 -12.70 -18.45 -7.70
C PHE A 189 -12.22 -19.09 -9.00
N THR A 190 -11.28 -20.04 -8.91
CA THR A 190 -10.88 -20.82 -10.09
C THR A 190 -12.05 -21.62 -10.64
N ASP A 191 -12.89 -22.17 -9.78
CA ASP A 191 -14.07 -22.94 -10.18
C ASP A 191 -15.14 -22.04 -10.82
N ALA A 192 -15.35 -20.84 -10.29
CA ALA A 192 -16.26 -19.85 -10.85
C ALA A 192 -15.85 -19.41 -12.26
N GLY A 193 -14.57 -19.04 -12.44
CA GLY A 193 -14.04 -18.63 -13.74
C GLY A 193 -14.12 -19.73 -14.80
N ASN A 194 -13.87 -20.98 -14.42
CA ASN A 194 -13.93 -22.12 -15.35
C ASN A 194 -15.35 -22.51 -15.79
N LYS A 195 -16.37 -22.20 -14.98
CA LYS A 195 -17.76 -22.60 -15.26
C LYS A 195 -18.53 -21.57 -16.07
N GLY A 196 -17.94 -20.41 -16.39
CA GLY A 196 -18.63 -19.32 -17.10
C GLY A 196 -19.87 -18.80 -16.37
N VAL A 197 -20.02 -19.13 -15.08
CA VAL A 197 -21.13 -18.67 -14.24
C VAL A 197 -20.84 -17.21 -13.93
N HIS A 198 -21.85 -16.35 -13.98
CA HIS A 198 -21.79 -14.90 -13.73
C HIS A 198 -21.27 -14.46 -12.34
N ALA A 199 -20.51 -15.29 -11.63
CA ALA A 199 -19.58 -14.82 -10.61
C ALA A 199 -18.43 -14.10 -11.33
N GLU A 200 -18.70 -12.85 -11.74
CA GLU A 200 -17.69 -11.95 -12.27
C GLU A 200 -16.58 -11.82 -11.23
N VAL A 201 -15.46 -12.49 -11.46
CA VAL A 201 -14.23 -12.19 -10.75
C VAL A 201 -13.93 -10.73 -11.05
N THR A 202 -13.72 -9.92 -10.02
CA THR A 202 -13.36 -8.52 -10.22
C THR A 202 -11.85 -8.33 -10.19
N LYS A 203 -11.36 -7.27 -10.84
CA LYS A 203 -9.97 -6.82 -10.72
C LYS A 203 -9.53 -6.66 -9.26
N PHE A 204 -10.45 -6.16 -8.42
CA PHE A 204 -10.21 -5.99 -6.99
C PHE A 204 -9.98 -7.34 -6.28
N GLU A 205 -10.78 -8.37 -6.60
CA GLU A 205 -10.60 -9.71 -6.04
C GLU A 205 -9.31 -10.37 -6.51
N ALA A 206 -8.99 -10.27 -7.80
CA ALA A 206 -7.71 -10.76 -8.33
C ALA A 206 -6.51 -10.11 -7.63
N SER A 207 -6.55 -8.79 -7.47
CA SER A 207 -5.53 -8.02 -6.74
C SER A 207 -5.41 -8.49 -5.28
N ARG A 208 -6.55 -8.69 -4.61
CA ARG A 208 -6.58 -9.19 -3.22
C ARG A 208 -5.98 -10.59 -3.10
N TYR A 209 -6.19 -11.47 -4.07
CA TYR A 209 -5.63 -12.81 -4.03
C TYR A 209 -4.12 -12.84 -4.19
N ILE A 210 -3.58 -11.99 -5.07
CA ILE A 210 -2.13 -11.86 -5.18
C ILE A 210 -1.56 -11.31 -3.89
N THR A 211 -2.09 -10.19 -3.38
CA THR A 211 -1.62 -9.59 -2.13
C THR A 211 -1.72 -10.57 -0.97
N GLY A 212 -2.85 -11.27 -0.82
CA GLY A 212 -3.05 -12.27 0.22
C GLY A 212 -2.10 -13.46 0.10
N THR A 213 -1.76 -13.87 -1.12
CA THR A 213 -0.77 -14.94 -1.35
C THR A 213 0.62 -14.50 -0.90
N TYR A 214 1.00 -13.24 -1.13
CA TYR A 214 2.27 -12.70 -0.65
C TYR A 214 2.35 -12.64 0.87
N LEU A 215 1.28 -12.18 1.53
CA LEU A 215 1.24 -12.14 2.99
C LEU A 215 1.34 -13.55 3.58
N LEU A 216 0.52 -14.49 3.08
CA LEU A 216 0.55 -15.88 3.53
C LEU A 216 1.92 -16.53 3.31
N LEU A 217 2.51 -16.37 2.13
CA LEU A 217 3.81 -16.98 1.84
C LEU A 217 4.93 -16.30 2.64
N GLY A 218 4.85 -15.00 2.92
CA GLY A 218 5.77 -14.34 3.82
C GLY A 218 5.73 -14.94 5.22
N ASP A 219 4.53 -15.13 5.76
CA ASP A 219 4.37 -15.75 7.08
C ASP A 219 4.88 -17.19 7.09
N VAL A 220 4.51 -18.00 6.09
CA VAL A 220 4.95 -19.41 5.98
C VAL A 220 6.47 -19.53 5.81
N LEU A 221 7.07 -18.74 4.92
CA LEU A 221 8.50 -18.83 4.61
C LEU A 221 9.37 -18.22 5.72
N SER A 222 8.84 -17.29 6.51
CA SER A 222 9.51 -16.81 7.72
C SER A 222 9.80 -17.97 8.70
N LEU A 223 8.88 -18.94 8.81
CA LEU A 223 9.07 -20.12 9.65
C LEU A 223 10.15 -21.08 9.12
N HIS A 224 10.48 -20.98 7.83
CA HIS A 224 11.55 -21.77 7.22
C HIS A 224 12.92 -21.17 7.52
N ALA A 225 13.03 -19.83 7.50
CA ALA A 225 14.25 -19.11 7.82
C ALA A 225 14.67 -19.24 9.30
N GLU A 226 13.73 -19.48 10.21
CA GLU A 226 13.98 -19.74 11.64
C GLU A 226 14.31 -21.22 11.95
N GLY A 227 14.41 -22.09 10.94
CA GLY A 227 14.88 -23.46 11.10
C GLY A 227 16.37 -23.54 11.44
N PRO A 228 16.86 -24.62 12.08
CA PRO A 228 18.28 -24.75 12.38
C PRO A 228 19.05 -24.70 11.05
N VAL A 229 20.05 -23.82 10.99
CA VAL A 229 21.07 -23.81 9.94
C VAL A 229 21.83 -25.13 10.06
N GLY A 230 21.34 -26.16 9.37
CA GLY A 230 21.92 -27.49 9.30
C GLY A 230 22.58 -27.67 7.94
N ASP A 231 23.91 -27.57 7.96
CA ASP A 231 24.88 -28.29 7.14
C ASP A 231 24.75 -28.19 5.60
N SER A 232 25.41 -27.17 5.05
CA SER A 232 25.95 -27.25 3.69
C SER A 232 27.34 -26.65 3.65
N GLU A 233 28.28 -27.27 4.37
CA GLU A 233 29.72 -27.16 4.08
C GLU A 233 30.50 -28.29 4.78
N GLU A 234 30.29 -29.53 4.34
CA GLU A 234 31.32 -30.56 4.51
C GLU A 234 32.27 -30.45 3.31
N ALA A 235 33.29 -29.61 3.49
CA ALA A 235 34.39 -29.45 2.56
C ALA A 235 35.09 -30.80 2.39
N ALA A 236 35.09 -31.29 1.14
CA ALA A 236 35.85 -32.44 0.72
C ALA A 236 37.33 -32.29 1.10
N THR A 237 37.81 -33.16 1.97
CA THR A 237 39.25 -33.39 2.16
C THR A 237 39.80 -34.12 0.95
N PRO A 238 40.84 -33.62 0.27
CA PRO A 238 41.51 -34.41 -0.75
C PRO A 238 42.37 -35.47 -0.06
N GLU A 239 42.14 -36.73 -0.41
CA GLU A 239 43.03 -37.84 -0.07
C GLU A 239 44.42 -37.57 -0.69
N GLU A 240 45.43 -37.43 0.17
CA GLU A 240 46.83 -37.41 -0.26
C GLU A 240 47.25 -38.81 -0.71
N GLY A 241 47.72 -38.86 -1.95
CA GLY A 241 48.16 -40.06 -2.64
C GLY A 241 49.32 -40.76 -1.95
N GLU A 242 49.13 -42.06 -1.78
CA GLU A 242 50.15 -43.09 -1.67
C GLU A 242 51.23 -42.90 -2.76
N ASN A 243 52.42 -42.44 -2.37
CA ASN A 243 53.58 -42.44 -3.25
C ASN A 243 54.58 -43.50 -2.77
N ALA A 244 54.72 -44.53 -3.59
CA ALA A 244 55.73 -45.56 -3.51
C ALA A 244 57.14 -44.95 -3.55
N GLY A 245 57.97 -45.32 -2.57
CA GLY A 245 59.37 -44.93 -2.49
C GLY A 245 60.24 -46.15 -2.19
N THR A 246 60.66 -46.82 -3.27
CA THR A 246 61.72 -47.81 -3.33
C THR A 246 63.04 -47.20 -2.88
N SER A 247 63.68 -47.75 -1.83
CA SER A 247 65.12 -48.06 -1.70
C SER A 247 65.45 -48.53 -0.28
#